data_AF-S0G3N5-F1
#
_entry.id   AF-S0G3N5-F1
#
_cell.length_a   1.000
_cell.length_b   1.000
_cell.length_c   1.000
_cell.angle_alpha   90.00
_cell.angle_beta   90.00
_cell.angle_gamma   90.00
#
_symmetry.space_group_name_H-M   'P 1'
#
loop_
_entity.id
_entity.type
_entity.pdbx_description
1 polymer ?
#
loop_
_entity_poly.entity_id
_entity_poly.type
_entity_poly.pdbx_seq_one_letter_code
_entity_poly.pdbx_strand_id
1 'polypeptide(L)'
;MHYFSIRTRLIVVLTLILLSGFFITNVISYRASKHQIHSSIVESSLPLARDNIYSEIQRDLMRPIFVSSLMANDTFLKDWVAAGEKQTGPIIRYLTEIQEKYGFFSSFFVSDITKNYYHFKGILKQIHPDDDHDIWYYRFKEKNIQYDLDVDTNQAEQNHMTIFINHRLTSDERSFMGVVGVGLDFDRVASLLEDYKAKYDRNIYMVSPDGIIQVHTDQSRILTTSIFDQPGLGDIVHDIFAAKTQPAFFEYDAHGNHILLTSRFVEELDWYLLVEQDETLALKSIQTTFVQNFFIGLGITLITILFAIMVINYFQHQLEIMATTDKMTKAYNRREFERRFHFHTDANRRKTMDLSIILFDIDRLKELNDTRGHLAGDQIIKNIAGIAAAIIRDNDMLVRWGGDEFVILTLGDTDQAIYIAGRLLDAVQAHDFLKESTEGGIIQMSISCGVTGFVEGDTLDTVMARADNALYQAKREGRNRVVLATDAG
;
A
#
# COMPACT_ATOMS: atom_id res chain seq x y z
N MET A 1 -36.66 11.44 15.49
CA MET A 1 -35.51 10.96 14.68
C MET A 1 -35.03 12.10 13.80
N HIS A 2 -33.82 12.58 14.03
CA HIS A 2 -33.25 13.77 13.38
C HIS A 2 -33.07 13.57 11.87
N TYR A 3 -33.66 14.48 11.08
CA TYR A 3 -33.33 14.62 9.66
C TYR A 3 -31.90 15.19 9.56
N PHE A 4 -30.92 14.32 9.31
CA PHE A 4 -29.61 14.77 8.83
C PHE A 4 -29.80 15.62 7.58
N SER A 5 -29.25 16.84 7.58
CA SER A 5 -29.21 17.71 6.41
C SER A 5 -28.58 16.97 5.22
N ILE A 6 -29.01 17.27 4.00
CA ILE A 6 -28.48 16.65 2.76
C ILE A 6 -26.94 16.74 2.72
N ARG A 7 -26.38 17.86 3.20
CA ARG A 7 -24.94 18.09 3.40
C ARG A 7 -24.29 17.00 4.24
N THR A 8 -24.82 16.74 5.43
CA THR A 8 -24.22 15.76 6.34
C THR A 8 -24.28 14.35 5.75
N ARG A 9 -25.37 14.01 5.04
CA ARG A 9 -25.46 12.73 4.33
C ARG A 9 -24.40 12.62 3.24
N LEU A 10 -24.19 13.66 2.45
CA LEU A 10 -23.21 13.66 1.36
C LEU A 10 -21.77 13.52 1.88
N ILE A 11 -21.41 14.25 2.95
CA ILE A 11 -20.10 14.13 3.59
C ILE A 11 -19.91 12.71 4.14
N VAL A 12 -20.88 12.17 4.87
CA VAL A 12 -20.80 10.82 5.43
C VAL A 12 -20.65 9.77 4.32
N VAL A 13 -21.43 9.84 3.25
CA VAL A 13 -21.34 8.91 2.12
C VAL A 13 -19.97 9.00 1.44
N LEU A 14 -19.46 10.22 1.19
CA LEU A 14 -18.14 10.41 0.57
C LEU A 14 -17.02 9.85 1.46
N THR A 15 -17.04 10.16 2.75
CA THR A 15 -16.06 9.62 3.71
C THR A 15 -16.12 8.10 3.78
N LEU A 16 -17.31 7.50 3.79
CA LEU A 16 -17.48 6.05 3.77
C LEU A 16 -16.92 5.43 2.49
N ILE A 17 -17.19 6.01 1.33
CA ILE A 17 -16.66 5.53 0.04
C ILE A 17 -15.13 5.59 0.02
N LEU A 18 -14.56 6.74 0.43
CA LEU A 18 -13.11 6.92 0.42
C LEU A 18 -12.40 5.99 1.42
N LEU A 19 -12.91 5.88 2.65
CA LEU A 19 -12.34 4.99 3.64
C LEU A 19 -12.50 3.53 3.24
N SER A 20 -13.69 3.10 2.80
CA SER A 20 -13.89 1.71 2.36
C SER A 20 -13.03 1.35 1.15
N GLY A 21 -12.92 2.25 0.16
CA GLY A 21 -12.01 2.06 -0.97
C GLY A 21 -10.56 1.92 -0.53
N PHE A 22 -10.10 2.78 0.38
CA PHE A 22 -8.76 2.69 0.96
C PHE A 22 -8.53 1.36 1.69
N PHE A 23 -9.44 0.95 2.58
CA PHE A 23 -9.32 -0.31 3.31
C PHE A 23 -9.34 -1.53 2.37
N ILE A 24 -10.24 -1.57 1.39
CA ILE A 24 -10.35 -2.68 0.44
C ILE A 24 -9.07 -2.81 -0.39
N THR A 25 -8.60 -1.69 -0.95
CA THR A 25 -7.36 -1.69 -1.77
C THR A 25 -6.15 -2.11 -0.94
N ASN A 26 -6.04 -1.63 0.29
CA ASN A 26 -4.96 -1.99 1.20
C ASN A 26 -4.98 -3.49 1.59
N VAL A 27 -6.15 -4.07 1.86
CA VAL A 27 -6.31 -5.50 2.13
C VAL A 27 -5.99 -6.36 0.90
N ILE A 28 -6.47 -5.97 -0.29
CA ILE A 28 -6.17 -6.67 -1.55
C ILE A 28 -4.66 -6.62 -1.81
N SER A 29 -4.03 -5.45 -1.65
CA SER A 29 -2.59 -5.29 -1.84
C SER A 29 -1.79 -6.18 -0.87
N TYR A 30 -2.18 -6.26 0.40
CA TYR A 30 -1.52 -7.14 1.37
C TYR A 30 -1.62 -8.62 0.98
N ARG A 31 -2.81 -9.08 0.60
CA ARG A 31 -3.02 -10.47 0.16
C ARG A 31 -2.23 -10.79 -1.10
N ALA A 32 -2.22 -9.87 -2.07
CA ALA A 32 -1.45 -10.02 -3.30
C ALA A 32 0.06 -10.08 -3.01
N SER A 33 0.59 -9.23 -2.14
CA SER A 33 2.00 -9.27 -1.74
C SER A 33 2.36 -10.56 -1.01
N LYS A 34 1.51 -11.04 -0.09
CA LYS A 34 1.72 -12.32 0.60
C LYS A 34 1.80 -13.47 -0.41
N HIS A 35 0.83 -13.55 -1.32
CA HIS A 35 0.79 -14.60 -2.35
C HIS A 35 2.01 -14.53 -3.27
N GLN A 36 2.40 -13.33 -3.72
CA GLN A 36 3.55 -13.14 -4.59
C GLN A 36 4.86 -13.61 -3.93
N ILE A 37 5.04 -13.37 -2.63
CA ILE A 37 6.23 -13.86 -1.91
C ILE A 37 6.22 -15.38 -1.82
N HIS A 38 5.11 -15.97 -1.38
CA HIS A 38 4.98 -17.43 -1.32
C HIS A 38 5.32 -18.07 -2.67
N SER A 39 4.61 -17.67 -3.73
CA SER A 39 4.87 -18.17 -5.09
C SER A 39 6.30 -17.88 -5.57
N SER A 40 6.85 -16.70 -5.30
CA SER A 40 8.23 -16.39 -5.66
C SER A 40 9.25 -17.27 -4.95
N ILE A 41 8.98 -17.71 -3.71
CA ILE A 41 9.85 -18.60 -2.97
C ILE A 41 9.73 -20.03 -3.52
N VAL A 42 8.51 -20.54 -3.63
CA VAL A 42 8.20 -21.92 -4.02
C VAL A 42 8.54 -22.19 -5.49
N GLU A 43 8.12 -21.32 -6.41
CA GLU A 43 8.21 -21.58 -7.85
C GLU A 43 9.56 -21.14 -8.45
N SER A 44 10.29 -20.24 -7.79
CA SER A 44 11.50 -19.63 -8.35
C SER A 44 12.69 -19.66 -7.41
N SER A 45 12.63 -19.02 -6.24
CA SER A 45 13.84 -18.75 -5.43
C SER A 45 14.49 -20.02 -4.88
N LEU A 46 13.70 -20.92 -4.27
CA LEU A 46 14.23 -22.14 -3.67
C LEU A 46 14.70 -23.16 -4.73
N PRO A 47 13.91 -23.47 -5.78
CA PRO A 47 14.36 -24.37 -6.84
C PRO A 47 15.64 -23.89 -7.52
N LEU A 48 15.75 -22.58 -7.83
CA LEU A 48 16.96 -22.02 -8.46
C LEU A 48 18.17 -22.13 -7.55
N ALA A 49 18.03 -21.85 -6.25
CA ALA A 49 19.14 -21.98 -5.30
C ALA A 49 19.63 -23.44 -5.23
N ARG A 50 18.71 -24.39 -5.02
CA ARG A 50 18.97 -25.83 -5.00
C ARG A 50 19.65 -26.31 -6.28
N ASP A 51 19.14 -25.94 -7.44
CA ASP A 51 19.66 -26.43 -8.72
C ASP A 51 21.02 -25.79 -9.07
N ASN A 52 21.25 -24.52 -8.68
CA ASN A 52 22.55 -23.88 -8.82
C ASN A 52 23.61 -24.52 -7.91
N ILE A 53 23.27 -24.78 -6.63
CA ILE A 53 24.17 -25.45 -5.69
C ILE A 53 24.51 -26.86 -6.18
N TYR A 54 23.49 -27.64 -6.58
CA TYR A 54 23.70 -28.98 -7.13
C TYR A 54 24.62 -28.96 -8.37
N SER A 55 24.37 -28.04 -9.29
CA SER A 55 25.18 -27.91 -10.52
C SER A 55 26.62 -27.50 -10.24
N GLU A 56 26.85 -26.66 -9.23
CA GLU A 56 28.20 -26.25 -8.83
C GLU A 56 28.95 -27.41 -8.17
N ILE A 57 28.29 -28.16 -7.27
CA ILE A 57 28.86 -29.38 -6.67
C ILE A 57 29.25 -30.38 -7.77
N GLN A 58 28.35 -30.67 -8.71
CA GLN A 58 28.66 -31.57 -9.83
C GLN A 58 29.86 -31.09 -10.63
N ARG A 59 29.89 -29.79 -10.98
CA ARG A 59 30.99 -29.20 -11.75
C ARG A 59 32.33 -29.34 -11.01
N ASP A 60 32.36 -29.13 -9.71
CA ASP A 60 33.57 -29.23 -8.90
C ASP A 60 34.07 -30.68 -8.77
N LEU A 61 33.17 -31.66 -8.80
CA LEU A 61 33.50 -33.08 -8.79
C LEU A 61 34.01 -33.61 -10.15
N MET A 62 33.66 -32.96 -11.26
CA MET A 62 34.05 -33.42 -12.62
C MET A 62 35.57 -33.53 -12.82
N ARG A 63 36.34 -32.53 -12.38
CA ARG A 63 37.80 -32.52 -12.58
C ARG A 63 38.49 -33.65 -11.79
N PRO A 64 38.22 -33.82 -10.49
CA PRO A 64 38.72 -34.94 -9.71
C PRO A 64 38.35 -36.32 -10.27
N ILE A 65 37.09 -36.52 -10.70
CA ILE A 65 36.66 -37.75 -11.39
C ILE A 65 37.49 -37.99 -12.64
N PHE A 66 37.67 -36.96 -13.48
CA PHE A 66 38.48 -37.07 -14.69
C PHE A 66 39.94 -37.43 -14.39
N VAL A 67 40.57 -36.81 -13.39
CA VAL A 67 41.96 -37.12 -13.03
C VAL A 67 42.10 -38.55 -12.49
N SER A 68 41.18 -39.01 -11.64
CA SER A 68 41.18 -40.41 -11.18
C SER A 68 41.04 -41.40 -12.34
N SER A 69 40.25 -41.06 -13.37
CA SER A 69 40.11 -41.86 -14.59
C SER A 69 41.38 -41.87 -15.44
N LEU A 70 42.09 -40.74 -15.53
CA LEU A 70 43.42 -40.70 -16.16
C LEU A 70 44.42 -41.58 -15.42
N MET A 71 44.43 -41.54 -14.08
CA MET A 71 45.28 -42.42 -13.27
C MET A 71 44.96 -43.89 -13.51
N ALA A 72 43.67 -44.24 -13.63
CA ALA A 72 43.23 -45.61 -13.90
C ALA A 72 43.59 -46.09 -15.32
N ASN A 73 43.90 -45.17 -16.23
CA ASN A 73 44.30 -45.47 -17.60
C ASN A 73 45.77 -45.16 -17.87
N ASP A 74 46.54 -44.84 -16.82
CA ASP A 74 47.95 -44.50 -16.92
C ASP A 74 48.78 -45.76 -17.21
N THR A 75 49.54 -45.73 -18.32
CA THR A 75 50.35 -46.87 -18.76
C THR A 75 51.51 -47.15 -17.80
N PHE A 76 52.12 -46.10 -17.23
CA PHE A 76 53.20 -46.29 -16.26
C PHE A 76 52.68 -47.06 -15.04
N LEU A 77 51.50 -46.69 -14.52
CA LEU A 77 50.93 -47.36 -13.36
C LEU A 77 50.64 -48.84 -13.66
N LYS A 78 50.00 -49.13 -14.80
CA LYS A 78 49.69 -50.51 -15.21
C LYS A 78 50.95 -51.37 -15.36
N ASP A 79 51.95 -50.85 -16.06
CA ASP A 79 53.23 -51.54 -16.28
C ASP A 79 53.98 -51.78 -14.96
N TRP A 80 53.95 -50.79 -14.06
CA TRP A 80 54.60 -50.89 -12.76
C TRP A 80 53.94 -51.94 -11.85
N VAL A 81 52.60 -52.01 -11.85
CA VAL A 81 51.86 -53.06 -11.12
C VAL A 81 52.14 -54.44 -11.73
N ALA A 82 52.13 -54.55 -13.07
CA ALA A 82 52.44 -55.80 -13.76
C ALA A 82 53.89 -56.29 -13.52
N ALA A 83 54.82 -55.38 -13.29
CA ALA A 83 56.21 -55.68 -12.93
C ALA A 83 56.40 -56.15 -11.46
N GLY A 84 55.32 -56.23 -10.68
CA GLY A 84 55.31 -56.75 -9.31
C GLY A 84 55.75 -55.74 -8.25
N GLU A 85 55.59 -54.44 -8.50
CA GLU A 85 55.62 -53.38 -7.46
C GLU A 85 56.93 -53.28 -6.65
N LYS A 86 58.05 -53.70 -7.25
CA LYS A 86 59.34 -53.87 -6.55
C LYS A 86 59.98 -52.56 -6.06
N GLN A 87 59.67 -51.43 -6.68
CA GLN A 87 60.24 -50.12 -6.36
C GLN A 87 59.14 -49.13 -5.99
N THR A 88 59.15 -48.63 -4.76
CA THR A 88 58.11 -47.76 -4.21
C THR A 88 58.32 -46.27 -4.55
N GLY A 89 59.56 -45.85 -4.82
CA GLY A 89 59.89 -44.46 -5.13
C GLY A 89 59.13 -43.88 -6.33
N PRO A 90 59.06 -44.57 -7.49
CA PRO A 90 58.32 -44.08 -8.66
C PRO A 90 56.83 -43.86 -8.41
N ILE A 91 56.14 -44.79 -7.74
CA ILE A 91 54.70 -44.66 -7.47
C ILE A 91 54.41 -43.53 -6.45
N ILE A 92 55.24 -43.40 -5.41
CA ILE A 92 55.08 -42.30 -4.44
C ILE A 92 55.23 -40.95 -5.16
N ARG A 93 56.28 -40.79 -6.00
CA ARG A 93 56.48 -39.57 -6.78
C ARG A 93 55.31 -39.28 -7.73
N TYR A 94 54.82 -40.30 -8.42
CA TYR A 94 53.65 -40.19 -9.29
C TYR A 94 52.44 -39.64 -8.53
N LEU A 95 52.13 -40.22 -7.37
CA LEU A 95 51.01 -39.80 -6.53
C LEU A 95 51.23 -38.37 -6.00
N THR A 96 52.43 -38.03 -5.54
CA THR A 96 52.78 -36.66 -5.10
C THR A 96 52.58 -35.65 -6.23
N GLU A 97 53.06 -35.93 -7.44
CA GLU A 97 52.89 -35.04 -8.60
C GLU A 97 51.41 -34.83 -8.96
N ILE A 98 50.58 -35.87 -8.90
CA ILE A 98 49.12 -35.75 -9.10
C ILE A 98 48.49 -34.87 -8.00
N GLN A 99 48.84 -35.13 -6.74
CA GLN A 99 48.29 -34.40 -5.60
C GLN A 99 48.63 -32.91 -5.67
N GLU A 100 49.91 -32.57 -5.89
CA GLU A 100 50.40 -31.18 -5.97
C GLU A 100 49.87 -30.45 -7.21
N LYS A 101 49.91 -31.10 -8.38
CA LYS A 101 49.50 -30.47 -9.65
C LYS A 101 48.04 -30.07 -9.67
N TYR A 102 47.17 -30.91 -9.12
CA TYR A 102 45.72 -30.67 -9.13
C TYR A 102 45.20 -30.10 -7.80
N GLY A 103 46.06 -29.99 -6.78
CA GLY A 103 45.72 -29.46 -5.46
C GLY A 103 44.70 -30.33 -4.73
N PHE A 104 44.81 -31.65 -4.86
CA PHE A 104 43.95 -32.59 -4.13
C PHE A 104 44.42 -32.70 -2.68
N PHE A 105 43.51 -33.05 -1.78
CA PHE A 105 43.85 -33.29 -0.38
C PHE A 105 44.67 -34.58 -0.24
N SER A 106 44.33 -35.60 -1.03
CA SER A 106 45.04 -36.88 -1.06
C SER A 106 45.08 -37.47 -2.48
N SER A 107 46.06 -38.33 -2.73
CA SER A 107 46.11 -39.22 -3.89
C SER A 107 46.68 -40.56 -3.45
N PHE A 108 46.15 -41.64 -4.03
CA PHE A 108 46.51 -42.99 -3.62
C PHE A 108 46.30 -44.04 -4.71
N PHE A 109 46.91 -45.20 -4.47
CA PHE A 109 46.71 -46.43 -5.21
C PHE A 109 46.72 -47.62 -4.23
N VAL A 110 45.72 -48.49 -4.31
CA VAL A 110 45.63 -49.71 -3.51
C VAL A 110 45.73 -50.92 -4.42
N SER A 111 46.80 -51.71 -4.26
CA SER A 111 47.08 -52.87 -5.10
C SER A 111 46.21 -54.07 -4.74
N ASP A 112 45.64 -54.74 -5.74
CA ASP A 112 45.00 -56.04 -5.53
C ASP A 112 46.01 -57.19 -5.43
N ILE A 113 47.25 -57.00 -5.91
CA ILE A 113 48.30 -58.02 -5.94
C ILE A 113 49.03 -58.09 -4.59
N THR A 114 49.58 -56.96 -4.14
CA THR A 114 50.40 -56.89 -2.92
C THR A 114 49.60 -56.51 -1.69
N LYS A 115 48.36 -56.04 -1.88
CA LYS A 115 47.52 -55.43 -0.83
C LYS A 115 48.12 -54.17 -0.22
N ASN A 116 49.18 -53.60 -0.79
CA ASN A 116 49.73 -52.35 -0.30
C ASN A 116 48.81 -51.17 -0.66
N TYR A 117 48.58 -50.31 0.33
CA TYR A 117 47.98 -49.00 0.18
C TYR A 117 49.10 -47.98 -0.02
N TYR A 118 49.32 -47.57 -1.26
CA TYR A 118 50.25 -46.50 -1.63
C TYR A 118 49.55 -45.15 -1.52
N HIS A 119 50.17 -44.22 -0.80
CA HIS A 119 49.71 -42.86 -0.60
C HIS A 119 50.82 -41.89 -1.04
N PHE A 120 50.48 -40.64 -1.36
CA PHE A 120 51.48 -39.64 -1.76
C PHE A 120 52.56 -39.36 -0.71
N LYS A 121 52.31 -39.69 0.56
CA LYS A 121 53.29 -39.60 1.67
C LYS A 121 54.12 -40.88 1.87
N GLY A 122 53.82 -41.98 1.18
CA GLY A 122 54.47 -43.28 1.37
C GLY A 122 53.50 -44.45 1.35
N ILE A 123 53.95 -45.64 1.74
CA ILE A 123 53.05 -46.78 1.97
C ILE A 123 52.34 -46.55 3.29
N LEU A 124 51.01 -46.51 3.26
CA LEU A 124 50.18 -46.28 4.44
C LEU A 124 50.06 -47.55 5.28
N LYS A 125 49.59 -48.64 4.65
CA LYS A 125 49.41 -49.96 5.27
C LYS A 125 49.24 -51.05 4.21
N GLN A 126 49.10 -52.30 4.65
CA GLN A 126 48.55 -53.38 3.84
C GLN A 126 47.09 -53.59 4.22
N ILE A 127 46.20 -53.65 3.22
CA ILE A 127 44.77 -53.80 3.46
C ILE A 127 44.39 -55.23 3.82
N HIS A 128 43.40 -55.38 4.71
CA HIS A 128 42.89 -56.69 5.13
C HIS A 128 41.35 -56.73 5.14
N PRO A 129 40.68 -57.84 4.76
CA PRO A 129 39.21 -57.90 4.75
C PRO A 129 38.56 -57.75 6.13
N ASP A 130 39.32 -58.01 7.20
CA ASP A 130 38.86 -57.95 8.59
C ASP A 130 39.12 -56.58 9.25
N ASP A 131 39.78 -55.64 8.57
CA ASP A 131 39.93 -54.25 9.07
C ASP A 131 38.71 -53.44 8.63
N ASP A 132 37.95 -52.92 9.60
CA ASP A 132 36.73 -52.13 9.37
C ASP A 132 36.98 -50.93 8.44
N HIS A 133 38.21 -50.39 8.41
CA HIS A 133 38.60 -49.25 7.58
C HIS A 133 38.99 -49.63 6.14
N ASP A 134 39.08 -50.92 5.82
CA ASP A 134 39.43 -51.41 4.48
C ASP A 134 38.22 -52.03 3.75
N ILE A 135 37.08 -52.15 4.44
CA ILE A 135 35.83 -52.71 3.88
C ILE A 135 35.43 -51.98 2.60
N TRP A 136 35.64 -50.66 2.50
CA TRP A 136 35.32 -49.87 1.32
C TRP A 136 36.01 -50.41 0.05
N TYR A 137 37.26 -50.87 0.15
CA TYR A 137 38.03 -51.38 -0.99
C TYR A 137 37.42 -52.68 -1.53
N TYR A 138 37.12 -53.62 -0.63
CA TYR A 138 36.54 -54.91 -1.01
C TYR A 138 35.11 -54.74 -1.53
N ARG A 139 34.33 -53.84 -0.91
CA ARG A 139 33.00 -53.45 -1.41
C ARG A 139 33.08 -52.85 -2.82
N PHE A 140 34.02 -51.93 -3.05
CA PHE A 140 34.24 -51.34 -4.37
C PHE A 140 34.63 -52.39 -5.41
N LYS A 141 35.54 -53.31 -5.04
CA LYS A 141 35.96 -54.43 -5.89
C LYS A 141 34.76 -55.26 -6.34
N GLU A 142 33.86 -55.61 -5.42
CA GLU A 142 32.65 -56.42 -5.67
C GLU A 142 31.58 -55.71 -6.49
N LYS A 143 31.37 -54.38 -6.29
CA LYS A 143 30.38 -53.58 -7.03
C LYS A 143 30.56 -53.64 -8.56
N ASN A 144 31.77 -53.94 -9.05
CA ASN A 144 32.12 -54.03 -10.47
C ASN A 144 31.77 -52.76 -11.29
N ILE A 145 31.87 -51.59 -10.65
CA ILE A 145 31.70 -50.27 -11.27
C ILE A 145 33.05 -49.64 -11.63
N GLN A 146 33.03 -48.67 -12.54
CA GLN A 146 34.25 -47.99 -13.03
C GLN A 146 34.81 -47.02 -12.00
N TYR A 147 33.95 -46.23 -11.38
CA TYR A 147 34.32 -45.33 -10.30
C TYR A 147 33.18 -45.25 -9.28
N ASP A 148 33.51 -44.80 -8.08
CA ASP A 148 32.60 -44.61 -6.95
C ASP A 148 33.08 -43.41 -6.16
N LEU A 149 32.14 -42.70 -5.54
CA LEU A 149 32.45 -41.61 -4.63
C LEU A 149 32.02 -42.04 -3.24
N ASP A 150 32.90 -41.81 -2.28
CA ASP A 150 32.66 -42.14 -0.89
C ASP A 150 33.06 -40.96 -0.02
N VAL A 151 32.24 -40.65 0.99
CA VAL A 151 32.56 -39.59 1.94
C VAL A 151 32.88 -40.24 3.27
N ASP A 152 34.12 -40.13 3.70
CA ASP A 152 34.59 -40.75 4.94
C ASP A 152 35.52 -39.81 5.71
N THR A 153 35.64 -40.07 7.01
CA THR A 153 36.60 -39.43 7.89
C THR A 153 37.98 -40.05 7.70
N ASN A 154 38.95 -39.27 7.24
CA ASN A 154 40.25 -39.79 6.88
C ASN A 154 41.12 -40.07 8.12
N GLN A 155 41.42 -41.35 8.37
CA GLN A 155 42.31 -41.78 9.47
C GLN A 155 43.75 -41.27 9.33
N ALA A 156 44.24 -41.10 8.10
CA ALA A 156 45.61 -40.67 7.86
C ALA A 156 45.85 -39.20 8.25
N GLU A 157 44.78 -38.39 8.38
CA GLU A 157 44.85 -36.95 8.60
C GLU A 157 43.78 -36.45 9.59
N GLN A 158 43.70 -37.08 10.78
CA GLN A 158 42.95 -36.56 11.95
C GLN A 158 41.41 -36.54 11.84
N ASN A 159 40.79 -37.49 11.14
CA ASN A 159 39.33 -37.57 10.95
C ASN A 159 38.72 -36.39 10.18
N HIS A 160 39.51 -35.72 9.33
CA HIS A 160 38.98 -34.70 8.42
C HIS A 160 38.05 -35.35 7.39
N MET A 161 36.85 -34.79 7.20
CA MET A 161 35.88 -35.30 6.24
C MET A 161 36.42 -35.10 4.83
N THR A 162 36.51 -36.19 4.06
CA THR A 162 37.14 -36.21 2.74
C THR A 162 36.24 -36.92 1.75
N ILE A 163 36.07 -36.35 0.56
CA ILE A 163 35.40 -37.01 -0.56
C ILE A 163 36.45 -37.81 -1.32
N PHE A 164 36.38 -39.14 -1.24
CA PHE A 164 37.24 -40.05 -1.96
C PHE A 164 36.60 -40.42 -3.29
N ILE A 165 37.35 -40.22 -4.36
CA ILE A 165 36.93 -40.58 -5.72
C ILE A 165 37.77 -41.76 -6.14
N ASN A 166 37.16 -42.92 -6.08
CA ASN A 166 37.78 -44.21 -6.32
C ASN A 166 37.55 -44.63 -7.77
N HIS A 167 38.60 -44.99 -8.49
CA HIS A 167 38.52 -45.48 -9.85
C HIS A 167 39.18 -46.85 -9.98
N ARG A 168 38.51 -47.74 -10.70
CA ARG A 168 38.96 -49.10 -10.96
C ARG A 168 40.15 -49.10 -11.91
N LEU A 169 41.26 -49.69 -11.48
CA LEU A 169 42.42 -49.97 -12.34
C LEU A 169 42.28 -51.38 -12.91
N THR A 170 42.28 -51.49 -14.24
CA THR A 170 42.28 -52.80 -14.93
C THR A 170 43.45 -52.94 -15.90
N SER A 171 43.92 -54.17 -16.07
CA SER A 171 44.86 -54.53 -17.12
C SER A 171 44.23 -54.43 -18.51
N ASP A 172 45.05 -54.58 -19.56
CA ASP A 172 44.58 -54.64 -20.94
C ASP A 172 43.67 -55.86 -21.20
N GLU A 173 43.84 -56.94 -20.42
CA GLU A 173 42.97 -58.12 -20.43
C GLU A 173 41.71 -57.94 -19.56
N ARG A 174 41.45 -56.72 -19.06
CA ARG A 174 40.33 -56.36 -18.16
C ARG A 174 40.36 -57.06 -16.80
N SER A 175 41.52 -57.56 -16.36
CA SER A 175 41.68 -58.06 -14.99
C SER A 175 41.82 -56.90 -14.01
N PHE A 176 41.19 -57.01 -12.84
CA PHE A 176 41.28 -55.99 -11.79
C PHE A 176 42.69 -55.98 -11.19
N MET A 177 43.35 -54.82 -11.20
CA MET A 177 44.71 -54.64 -10.68
C MET A 177 44.71 -53.90 -9.35
N GLY A 178 43.66 -53.13 -9.05
CA GLY A 178 43.54 -52.34 -7.84
C GLY A 178 42.61 -51.15 -8.00
N VAL A 179 42.73 -50.20 -7.06
CA VAL A 179 41.94 -48.97 -7.04
C VAL A 179 42.90 -47.79 -6.98
N VAL A 180 42.72 -46.83 -7.88
CA VAL A 180 43.36 -45.51 -7.75
C VAL A 180 42.33 -44.53 -7.22
N GLY A 181 42.77 -43.48 -6.56
CA GLY A 181 41.85 -42.44 -6.17
C GLY A 181 42.49 -41.15 -5.75
N VAL A 182 41.64 -40.15 -5.63
CA VAL A 182 41.98 -38.82 -5.14
C VAL A 182 41.00 -38.42 -4.04
N GLY A 183 41.51 -37.74 -3.03
CA GLY A 183 40.71 -37.19 -1.93
C GLY A 183 40.53 -35.69 -2.11
N LEU A 184 39.30 -35.21 -1.95
CA LEU A 184 38.98 -33.79 -1.90
C LEU A 184 38.62 -33.41 -0.48
N ASP A 185 39.07 -32.23 -0.08
CA ASP A 185 38.67 -31.62 1.18
C ASP A 185 37.17 -31.27 1.12
N PHE A 186 36.40 -31.79 2.08
CA PHE A 186 34.97 -31.53 2.16
C PHE A 186 34.69 -30.06 2.51
N ASP A 187 35.63 -29.34 3.12
CA ASP A 187 35.50 -27.92 3.46
C ASP A 187 35.17 -27.05 2.25
N ARG A 188 35.53 -27.47 1.03
CA ARG A 188 35.13 -26.79 -0.21
C ARG A 188 33.62 -26.79 -0.41
N VAL A 189 32.97 -27.92 -0.21
CA VAL A 189 31.51 -28.04 -0.32
C VAL A 189 30.85 -27.26 0.81
N ALA A 190 31.37 -27.37 2.04
CA ALA A 190 30.86 -26.60 3.17
C ALA A 190 30.94 -25.07 2.93
N SER A 191 32.09 -24.58 2.44
CA SER A 191 32.30 -23.17 2.12
C SER A 191 31.34 -22.68 1.03
N LEU A 192 31.08 -23.50 0.01
CA LEU A 192 30.08 -23.18 -1.02
C LEU A 192 28.69 -22.96 -0.40
N LEU A 193 28.27 -23.83 0.53
CA LEU A 193 26.97 -23.68 1.20
C LEU A 193 26.93 -22.44 2.10
N GLU A 194 28.03 -22.13 2.80
CA GLU A 194 28.17 -20.91 3.60
C GLU A 194 28.06 -19.63 2.76
N ASP A 195 28.73 -19.58 1.60
CA ASP A 195 28.66 -18.45 0.67
C ASP A 195 27.22 -18.21 0.18
N TYR A 196 26.50 -19.28 -0.16
CA TYR A 196 25.10 -19.18 -0.56
C TYR A 196 24.19 -18.75 0.60
N LYS A 197 24.43 -19.23 1.82
CA LYS A 197 23.72 -18.78 3.02
C LYS A 197 23.92 -17.29 3.24
N ALA A 198 25.18 -16.82 3.19
CA ALA A 198 25.51 -15.41 3.41
C ALA A 198 24.91 -14.50 2.32
N LYS A 199 24.89 -14.96 1.08
CA LYS A 199 24.41 -14.16 -0.06
C LYS A 199 22.89 -14.09 -0.18
N TYR A 200 22.19 -15.18 0.10
CA TYR A 200 20.75 -15.29 -0.15
C TYR A 200 19.90 -15.40 1.12
N ASP A 201 20.53 -15.48 2.30
CA ASP A 201 19.86 -15.72 3.58
C ASP A 201 18.96 -16.96 3.52
N ARG A 202 19.59 -18.10 3.20
CA ARG A 202 18.95 -19.41 3.11
C ARG A 202 19.67 -20.38 4.04
N ASN A 203 18.91 -21.22 4.72
CA ASN A 203 19.48 -22.33 5.45
C ASN A 203 19.68 -23.47 4.46
N ILE A 204 20.92 -23.90 4.32
CA ILE A 204 21.31 -24.94 3.38
C ILE A 204 22.12 -25.96 4.17
N TYR A 205 21.76 -27.22 4.01
CA TYR A 205 22.42 -28.33 4.67
C TYR A 205 22.23 -29.63 3.88
N MET A 206 23.08 -30.61 4.18
CA MET A 206 23.03 -31.93 3.55
C MET A 206 22.84 -33.00 4.61
N VAL A 207 22.04 -34.00 4.27
CA VAL A 207 21.70 -35.10 5.17
C VAL A 207 21.92 -36.44 4.48
N SER A 208 22.40 -37.41 5.24
CA SER A 208 22.51 -38.78 4.77
C SER A 208 21.14 -39.47 4.74
N PRO A 209 21.01 -40.64 4.06
CA PRO A 209 19.73 -41.34 3.92
C PRO A 209 19.12 -41.84 5.24
N ASP A 210 19.93 -41.93 6.30
CA ASP A 210 19.53 -42.22 7.68
C ASP A 210 19.07 -40.97 8.46
N GLY A 211 19.09 -39.79 7.83
CA GLY A 211 18.60 -38.52 8.39
C GLY A 211 19.59 -37.79 9.28
N ILE A 212 20.86 -38.20 9.31
CA ILE A 212 21.91 -37.47 10.05
C ILE A 212 22.39 -36.28 9.22
N ILE A 213 22.55 -35.12 9.86
CA ILE A 213 23.11 -33.94 9.20
C ILE A 213 24.60 -34.14 8.97
N GLN A 214 25.01 -34.13 7.71
CA GLN A 214 26.41 -34.29 7.29
C GLN A 214 27.09 -32.94 7.08
N VAL A 215 26.34 -31.94 6.59
CA VAL A 215 26.87 -30.61 6.28
C VAL A 215 25.89 -29.57 6.75
N HIS A 216 26.34 -28.61 7.56
CA HIS A 216 25.50 -27.52 8.03
C HIS A 216 26.38 -26.34 8.45
N THR A 217 25.91 -25.11 8.22
CA THR A 217 26.64 -23.88 8.57
C THR A 217 26.89 -23.71 10.08
N ASP A 218 26.03 -24.29 10.90
CA ASP A 218 26.29 -24.55 12.33
C ASP A 218 26.98 -25.91 12.50
N GLN A 219 28.28 -25.87 12.77
CA GLN A 219 29.13 -27.05 12.95
C GLN A 219 28.70 -27.94 14.12
N SER A 220 28.01 -27.41 15.13
CA SER A 220 27.59 -28.20 16.29
C SER A 220 26.54 -29.27 15.97
N ARG A 221 25.85 -29.11 14.82
CA ARG A 221 24.78 -30.01 14.36
C ARG A 221 25.28 -31.15 13.47
N ILE A 222 26.49 -31.02 12.94
CA ILE A 222 27.10 -32.00 12.02
C ILE A 222 27.35 -33.30 12.80
N LEU A 223 26.88 -34.43 12.27
CA LEU A 223 26.96 -35.78 12.82
C LEU A 223 26.27 -36.01 14.17
N THR A 224 25.74 -34.96 14.81
CA THR A 224 25.10 -35.03 16.14
C THR A 224 23.58 -34.94 16.08
N THR A 225 23.04 -34.32 15.03
CA THR A 225 21.61 -33.99 14.93
C THR A 225 20.96 -34.81 13.83
N SER A 226 19.84 -35.44 14.16
CA SER A 226 18.95 -36.06 13.18
C SER A 226 17.84 -35.09 12.74
N ILE A 227 17.47 -35.11 11.47
CA ILE A 227 16.29 -34.38 10.98
C ILE A 227 14.96 -34.98 11.47
N PHE A 228 14.97 -36.26 11.90
CA PHE A 228 13.80 -36.89 12.50
C PHE A 228 13.41 -36.27 13.85
N ASP A 229 14.40 -35.77 14.59
CA ASP A 229 14.19 -35.16 15.91
C ASP A 229 13.87 -33.66 15.85
N GLN A 230 13.84 -33.08 14.64
CA GLN A 230 13.59 -31.65 14.48
C GLN A 230 12.09 -31.33 14.51
N PRO A 231 11.66 -30.34 15.33
CA PRO A 231 10.26 -29.93 15.40
C PRO A 231 9.69 -29.58 14.02
N GLY A 232 8.56 -30.18 13.66
CA GLY A 232 7.87 -29.99 12.38
C GLY A 232 8.52 -30.71 11.20
N LEU A 233 9.85 -30.69 11.09
CA LEU A 233 10.57 -31.38 10.00
C LEU A 233 10.40 -32.91 10.12
N GLY A 234 10.40 -33.46 11.33
CA GLY A 234 10.21 -34.89 11.61
C GLY A 234 8.98 -35.50 10.93
N ASP A 235 7.90 -34.73 10.82
CA ASP A 235 6.62 -35.19 10.24
C ASP A 235 6.70 -35.40 8.72
N ILE A 236 7.61 -34.69 8.04
CA ILE A 236 7.74 -34.70 6.57
C ILE A 236 8.99 -35.45 6.08
N VAL A 237 9.90 -35.89 6.96
CA VAL A 237 11.16 -36.56 6.56
C VAL A 237 10.92 -37.78 5.67
N HIS A 238 9.89 -38.58 5.99
CA HIS A 238 9.56 -39.75 5.19
C HIS A 238 9.19 -39.39 3.75
N ASP A 239 8.48 -38.29 3.54
CA ASP A 239 8.09 -37.81 2.21
C ASP A 239 9.29 -37.21 1.46
N ILE A 240 10.20 -36.54 2.18
CA ILE A 240 11.48 -36.04 1.63
C ILE A 240 12.28 -37.19 1.02
N PHE A 241 12.42 -38.31 1.73
CA PHE A 241 13.16 -39.48 1.26
C PHE A 241 12.39 -40.30 0.23
N ALA A 242 11.04 -40.28 0.26
CA ALA A 242 10.22 -40.94 -0.74
C ALA A 242 10.35 -40.31 -2.14
N ALA A 243 10.62 -39.00 -2.22
CA ALA A 243 10.83 -38.28 -3.48
C ALA A 243 12.05 -38.77 -4.27
N LYS A 244 13.02 -39.44 -3.60
CA LYS A 244 14.26 -40.00 -4.18
C LYS A 244 14.95 -38.99 -5.11
N THR A 245 14.90 -39.21 -6.42
CA THR A 245 15.65 -38.46 -7.44
C THR A 245 14.90 -37.25 -8.00
N GLN A 246 13.59 -37.12 -7.71
CA GLN A 246 12.85 -35.95 -8.17
C GLN A 246 12.96 -34.82 -7.16
N PRO A 247 13.28 -33.59 -7.60
CA PRO A 247 13.25 -32.45 -6.70
C PRO A 247 11.85 -32.24 -6.15
N ALA A 248 11.73 -32.11 -4.84
CA ALA A 248 10.46 -31.99 -4.15
C ALA A 248 10.40 -30.74 -3.28
N PHE A 249 9.18 -30.32 -2.99
CA PHE A 249 8.86 -29.14 -2.22
C PHE A 249 7.98 -29.54 -1.03
N PHE A 250 8.29 -28.98 0.13
CA PHE A 250 7.64 -29.29 1.39
C PHE A 250 7.46 -28.02 2.21
N GLU A 251 6.48 -28.03 3.10
CA GLU A 251 6.21 -26.95 4.04
C GLU A 251 6.05 -27.55 5.43
N TYR A 252 6.58 -26.89 6.45
CA TYR A 252 6.43 -27.31 7.83
C TYR A 252 6.49 -26.12 8.78
N ASP A 253 5.91 -26.27 9.98
CA ASP A 253 5.95 -25.25 11.01
C ASP A 253 6.96 -25.64 12.11
N ALA A 254 7.89 -24.75 12.44
CA ALA A 254 8.86 -24.96 13.51
C ALA A 254 8.97 -23.70 14.38
N HIS A 255 8.86 -23.88 15.71
CA HIS A 255 8.98 -22.80 16.69
C HIS A 255 8.09 -21.57 16.42
N GLY A 256 6.93 -21.77 15.78
CA GLY A 256 6.00 -20.69 15.42
C GLY A 256 6.33 -19.97 14.11
N ASN A 257 7.32 -20.44 13.35
CA ASN A 257 7.64 -19.97 12.02
C ASN A 257 7.21 -21.00 10.98
N HIS A 258 6.66 -20.52 9.87
CA HIS A 258 6.37 -21.32 8.68
C HIS A 258 7.61 -21.40 7.79
N ILE A 259 8.08 -22.61 7.52
CA ILE A 259 9.29 -22.89 6.76
C ILE A 259 8.94 -23.57 5.44
N LEU A 260 9.49 -23.03 4.36
CA LEU A 260 9.40 -23.57 3.01
C LEU A 260 10.71 -24.29 2.71
N LEU A 261 10.62 -25.56 2.31
CA LEU A 261 11.76 -26.44 2.10
C LEU A 261 11.72 -27.02 0.68
N THR A 262 12.88 -27.10 0.04
CA THR A 262 13.05 -27.97 -1.12
C THR A 262 14.20 -28.94 -0.89
N SER A 263 14.04 -30.15 -1.41
CA SER A 263 15.07 -31.18 -1.38
C SER A 263 15.45 -31.66 -2.78
N ARG A 264 16.69 -32.13 -2.90
CA ARG A 264 17.18 -32.89 -4.06
C ARG A 264 18.23 -33.88 -3.62
N PHE A 265 18.15 -35.10 -4.12
CA PHE A 265 19.17 -36.12 -3.92
C PHE A 265 20.40 -35.85 -4.80
N VAL A 266 21.57 -35.91 -4.18
CA VAL A 266 22.89 -35.73 -4.82
C VAL A 266 23.50 -37.11 -5.00
N GLU A 267 23.32 -37.67 -6.19
CA GLU A 267 23.73 -39.05 -6.51
C GLU A 267 25.22 -39.30 -6.25
N GLU A 268 26.05 -38.29 -6.46
CA GLU A 268 27.50 -38.36 -6.28
C GLU A 268 27.93 -38.52 -4.82
N LEU A 269 27.09 -38.11 -3.85
CA LEU A 269 27.43 -38.14 -2.42
C LEU A 269 26.50 -39.04 -1.62
N ASP A 270 25.49 -39.65 -2.26
CA ASP A 270 24.41 -40.42 -1.61
C ASP A 270 23.64 -39.61 -0.54
N TRP A 271 23.61 -38.28 -0.66
CA TRP A 271 23.01 -37.38 0.33
C TRP A 271 21.89 -36.53 -0.25
N TYR A 272 20.98 -36.08 0.60
CA TYR A 272 19.95 -35.10 0.23
C TYR A 272 20.44 -33.69 0.54
N LEU A 273 20.41 -32.82 -0.46
CA LEU A 273 20.56 -31.38 -0.31
C LEU A 273 19.22 -30.77 0.09
N LEU A 274 19.17 -30.12 1.24
CA LEU A 274 18.01 -29.41 1.76
C LEU A 274 18.29 -27.91 1.71
N VAL A 275 17.36 -27.17 1.12
CA VAL A 275 17.38 -25.71 1.07
C VAL A 275 16.06 -25.21 1.65
N GLU A 276 16.12 -24.48 2.75
CA GLU A 276 14.93 -23.96 3.43
C GLU A 276 14.98 -22.43 3.60
N GLN A 277 13.79 -21.85 3.69
CA GLN A 277 13.57 -20.44 3.95
C GLN A 277 12.41 -20.25 4.92
N ASP A 278 12.61 -19.40 5.91
CA ASP A 278 11.55 -18.96 6.82
C ASP A 278 10.64 -17.93 6.12
N GLU A 279 9.42 -18.34 5.79
CA GLU A 279 8.42 -17.47 5.17
C GLU A 279 7.96 -16.39 6.16
N THR A 280 7.92 -16.69 7.46
CA THR A 280 7.47 -15.76 8.50
C THR A 280 8.43 -14.58 8.62
N LEU A 281 9.74 -14.82 8.57
CA LEU A 281 10.75 -13.77 8.51
C LEU A 281 10.66 -12.96 7.20
N ALA A 282 10.44 -13.62 6.06
CA ALA A 282 10.24 -12.94 4.78
C ALA A 282 9.00 -12.02 4.82
N LEU A 283 7.90 -12.44 5.45
CA LEU A 283 6.68 -11.67 5.60
C LEU A 283 6.82 -10.50 6.60
N LYS A 284 7.67 -10.59 7.63
CA LYS A 284 7.93 -9.47 8.57
C LYS A 284 8.47 -8.23 7.85
N SER A 285 9.33 -8.40 6.85
CA SER A 285 9.82 -7.30 6.02
C SER A 285 8.65 -6.55 5.34
N ILE A 286 7.69 -7.29 4.77
CA ILE A 286 6.49 -6.69 4.15
C ILE A 286 5.60 -6.00 5.18
N GLN A 287 5.43 -6.56 6.38
CA GLN A 287 4.56 -5.93 7.40
C GLN A 287 4.99 -4.49 7.67
N THR A 288 6.29 -4.23 7.70
CA THR A 288 6.83 -2.87 7.88
C THR A 288 6.47 -1.96 6.71
N THR A 289 6.69 -2.40 5.47
CA THR A 289 6.30 -1.66 4.25
C THR A 289 4.79 -1.44 4.16
N PHE A 290 4.00 -2.42 4.55
CA PHE A 290 2.54 -2.36 4.58
C PHE A 290 2.05 -1.29 5.57
N VAL A 291 2.61 -1.26 6.79
CA VAL A 291 2.27 -0.26 7.81
C VAL A 291 2.61 1.15 7.31
N GLN A 292 3.78 1.33 6.68
CA GLN A 292 4.16 2.62 6.08
C GLN A 292 3.17 3.06 4.99
N ASN A 293 2.86 2.17 4.04
CA ASN A 293 1.90 2.45 2.97
C ASN A 293 0.49 2.73 3.50
N PHE A 294 0.09 2.05 4.57
CA PHE A 294 -1.18 2.30 5.25
C PHE A 294 -1.25 3.73 5.79
N PHE A 295 -0.23 4.19 6.52
CA PHE A 295 -0.22 5.56 7.07
C PHE A 295 -0.14 6.63 5.97
N ILE A 296 0.65 6.41 4.92
CA ILE A 296 0.72 7.32 3.77
C ILE A 296 -0.65 7.42 3.08
N GLY A 297 -1.26 6.28 2.77
CA GLY A 297 -2.57 6.25 2.10
C GLY A 297 -3.70 6.81 2.98
N LEU A 298 -3.65 6.57 4.29
CA LEU A 298 -4.58 7.18 5.24
C LEU A 298 -4.42 8.71 5.26
N GLY A 299 -3.19 9.22 5.29
CA GLY A 299 -2.90 10.65 5.20
C GLY A 299 -3.49 11.30 3.94
N ILE A 300 -3.25 10.69 2.77
CA ILE A 300 -3.82 11.16 1.49
C ILE A 300 -5.35 11.14 1.51
N THR A 301 -5.94 10.07 2.06
CA THR A 301 -7.40 9.92 2.17
C THR A 301 -8.01 11.02 3.06
N LEU A 302 -7.38 11.30 4.21
CA LEU A 302 -7.81 12.36 5.12
C LEU A 302 -7.69 13.76 4.49
N ILE A 303 -6.58 14.05 3.80
CA ILE A 303 -6.41 15.32 3.07
C ILE A 303 -7.49 15.47 2.00
N THR A 304 -7.81 14.39 1.27
CA THR A 304 -8.87 14.39 0.25
C THR A 304 -10.24 14.67 0.87
N ILE A 305 -10.56 14.07 2.01
CA ILE A 305 -11.80 14.32 2.75
C ILE A 305 -11.87 15.77 3.23
N LEU A 306 -10.78 16.29 3.82
CA LEU A 306 -10.71 17.69 4.29
C LEU A 306 -10.92 18.68 3.14
N PHE A 307 -10.27 18.44 2.00
CA PHE A 307 -10.44 19.27 0.81
C PHE A 307 -11.89 19.22 0.30
N ALA A 308 -12.49 18.04 0.22
CA ALA A 308 -13.89 17.89 -0.19
C ALA A 308 -14.85 18.63 0.76
N ILE A 309 -14.66 18.52 2.08
CA ILE A 309 -15.44 19.25 3.07
C ILE A 309 -15.29 20.76 2.88
N MET A 310 -14.06 21.24 2.69
CA MET A 310 -13.77 22.66 2.46
C MET A 310 -14.51 23.19 1.22
N VAL A 311 -14.45 22.46 0.11
CA VAL A 311 -15.14 22.81 -1.15
C VAL A 311 -16.66 22.83 -0.97
N ILE A 312 -17.23 21.81 -0.34
CA ILE A 312 -18.68 21.74 -0.06
C ILE A 312 -19.13 22.95 0.78
N ASN A 313 -18.37 23.28 1.82
CA ASN A 313 -18.68 24.42 2.70
C ASN A 313 -18.61 25.75 1.95
N TYR A 314 -17.61 25.92 1.08
CA TYR A 314 -17.47 27.11 0.25
C TYR A 314 -18.67 27.32 -0.68
N PHE A 315 -19.07 26.29 -1.44
CA PHE A 315 -20.21 26.38 -2.35
C PHE A 315 -21.53 26.60 -1.62
N GLN A 316 -21.70 25.99 -0.44
CA GLN A 316 -22.89 26.21 0.37
C GLN A 316 -23.02 27.67 0.82
N HIS A 317 -21.92 28.26 1.29
CA HIS A 317 -21.93 29.66 1.72
C HIS A 317 -22.32 30.61 0.56
N GLN A 318 -21.82 30.33 -0.65
CA GLN A 318 -22.19 31.11 -1.85
C GLN A 318 -23.68 30.94 -2.21
N LEU A 319 -24.23 29.73 -2.08
CA LEU A 319 -25.66 29.48 -2.29
C LEU A 319 -26.54 30.21 -1.28
N GLU A 320 -26.12 30.29 -0.01
CA GLU A 320 -26.84 31.04 1.03
C GLU A 320 -26.88 32.54 0.70
N ILE A 321 -25.74 33.14 0.35
CA ILE A 321 -25.65 34.57 -0.02
C ILE A 321 -26.55 34.89 -1.21
N MET A 322 -26.48 34.08 -2.28
CA MET A 322 -27.30 34.26 -3.49
C MET A 322 -28.81 34.16 -3.22
N ALA A 323 -29.19 33.54 -2.10
CA ALA A 323 -30.57 33.27 -1.77
C ALA A 323 -31.11 34.18 -0.65
N THR A 324 -30.35 35.18 -0.17
CA THR A 324 -30.79 36.16 0.86
C THR A 324 -31.04 37.58 0.34
N THR A 325 -30.48 37.95 -0.82
CA THR A 325 -30.61 39.31 -1.39
C THR A 325 -31.18 39.27 -2.81
N ASP A 326 -31.85 40.35 -3.20
CA ASP A 326 -32.26 40.56 -4.58
C ASP A 326 -31.05 40.91 -5.46
N LYS A 327 -30.92 40.23 -6.60
CA LYS A 327 -29.75 40.35 -7.47
C LYS A 327 -29.59 41.76 -8.05
N MET A 328 -30.70 42.45 -8.28
CA MET A 328 -30.75 43.74 -8.97
C MET A 328 -30.52 44.92 -8.02
N THR A 329 -31.17 44.91 -6.87
CA THR A 329 -31.20 46.04 -5.92
C THR A 329 -30.28 45.87 -4.72
N LYS A 330 -29.79 44.65 -4.47
CA LYS A 330 -29.04 44.25 -3.26
C LYS A 330 -29.81 44.36 -1.94
N ALA A 331 -31.07 44.81 -1.98
CA ALA A 331 -31.98 44.72 -0.84
C ALA A 331 -32.18 43.26 -0.42
N TYR A 332 -32.59 43.03 0.84
CA TYR A 332 -32.99 41.69 1.25
C TYR A 332 -34.16 41.20 0.42
N ASN A 333 -34.24 39.90 0.16
CA ASN A 333 -35.42 39.35 -0.50
C ASN A 333 -36.51 39.04 0.52
N ARG A 334 -37.75 38.87 0.03
CA ARG A 334 -38.92 38.52 0.84
C ARG A 334 -38.66 37.38 1.83
N ARG A 335 -37.93 36.34 1.42
CA ARG A 335 -37.63 35.18 2.27
C ARG A 335 -36.75 35.53 3.49
N GLU A 336 -35.75 36.38 3.29
CA GLU A 336 -34.90 36.84 4.41
C GLU A 336 -35.68 37.77 5.35
N PHE A 337 -36.60 38.57 4.83
CA PHE A 337 -37.50 39.37 5.66
C PHE A 337 -38.44 38.51 6.50
N GLU A 338 -39.11 37.51 5.92
CA GLU A 338 -39.96 36.57 6.66
C GLU A 338 -39.18 35.93 7.83
N ARG A 339 -37.95 35.47 7.57
CA ARG A 339 -37.08 34.89 8.60
C ARG A 339 -36.78 35.85 9.75
N ARG A 340 -36.44 37.11 9.45
CA ARG A 340 -36.10 38.10 10.48
C ARG A 340 -37.33 38.67 11.18
N PHE A 341 -38.44 38.84 10.48
CA PHE A 341 -39.72 39.24 11.06
C PHE A 341 -40.15 38.25 12.15
N HIS A 342 -40.08 36.94 11.88
CA HIS A 342 -40.36 35.92 12.90
C HIS A 342 -39.39 36.00 14.09
N PHE A 343 -38.10 36.21 13.85
CA PHE A 343 -37.11 36.36 14.93
C PHE A 343 -37.44 37.57 15.83
N HIS A 344 -37.82 38.71 15.26
CA HIS A 344 -38.16 39.91 16.01
C HIS A 344 -39.52 39.84 16.71
N THR A 345 -40.53 39.21 16.09
CA THR A 345 -41.88 39.05 16.69
C THR A 345 -41.91 38.00 17.80
N ASP A 346 -41.15 36.89 17.66
CA ASP A 346 -40.97 35.91 18.75
C ASP A 346 -40.17 36.49 19.94
N ALA A 347 -39.23 37.41 19.67
CA ALA A 347 -38.50 38.14 20.69
C ALA A 347 -39.35 39.23 21.38
N ASN A 348 -40.21 39.93 20.63
CA ASN A 348 -41.08 41.02 21.12
C ASN A 348 -42.24 40.55 22.00
N ARG A 349 -42.55 39.24 22.04
CA ARG A 349 -43.44 38.67 23.06
C ARG A 349 -42.98 38.91 24.52
N ARG A 350 -41.74 39.36 24.73
CA ARG A 350 -41.16 39.58 26.07
C ARG A 350 -40.63 41.00 26.33
N LYS A 351 -40.57 41.89 25.33
CA LYS A 351 -40.17 43.30 25.47
C LYS A 351 -41.01 44.19 24.56
N THR A 352 -41.52 45.28 25.11
CA THR A 352 -42.13 46.42 24.40
C THR A 352 -41.07 47.14 23.56
N MET A 353 -40.78 46.62 22.37
CA MET A 353 -40.08 47.36 21.32
C MET A 353 -41.08 47.66 20.21
N ASP A 354 -41.29 48.95 19.96
CA ASP A 354 -42.14 49.41 18.87
C ASP A 354 -41.50 49.01 17.54
N LEU A 355 -42.28 48.35 16.70
CA LEU A 355 -41.87 47.87 15.38
C LEU A 355 -42.84 48.46 14.37
N SER A 356 -42.32 49.03 13.29
CA SER A 356 -43.14 49.62 12.24
C SER A 356 -42.70 49.17 10.86
N ILE A 357 -43.66 49.10 9.95
CA ILE A 357 -43.47 48.72 8.55
C ILE A 357 -43.83 49.90 7.66
N ILE A 358 -42.96 50.17 6.70
CA ILE A 358 -43.20 51.08 5.58
C ILE A 358 -43.24 50.22 4.32
N LEU A 359 -44.40 50.08 3.70
CA LEU A 359 -44.54 49.47 2.38
C LEU A 359 -44.62 50.60 1.37
N PHE A 360 -43.73 50.61 0.38
CA PHE A 360 -43.74 51.62 -0.66
C PHE A 360 -43.65 51.02 -2.05
N ASP A 361 -44.23 51.72 -3.01
CA ASP A 361 -44.26 51.35 -4.42
C ASP A 361 -43.89 52.53 -5.31
N ILE A 362 -43.24 52.25 -6.44
CA ILE A 362 -42.78 53.27 -7.37
C ILE A 362 -43.93 53.71 -8.28
N ASP A 363 -44.34 54.96 -8.13
CA ASP A 363 -45.48 55.49 -8.87
C ASP A 363 -45.20 55.55 -10.38
N ARG A 364 -46.18 55.08 -11.16
CA ARG A 364 -46.17 55.14 -12.63
C ARG A 364 -44.98 54.43 -13.29
N LEU A 365 -44.34 53.48 -12.61
CA LEU A 365 -43.24 52.71 -13.19
C LEU A 365 -43.66 51.94 -14.45
N LYS A 366 -44.89 51.41 -14.47
CA LYS A 366 -45.44 50.75 -15.66
C LYS A 366 -45.52 51.71 -16.86
N GLU A 367 -46.00 52.94 -16.66
CA GLU A 367 -46.07 53.95 -17.73
C GLU A 367 -44.67 54.30 -18.27
N LEU A 368 -43.68 54.39 -17.38
CA LEU A 368 -42.28 54.57 -17.77
C LEU A 368 -41.77 53.37 -18.58
N ASN A 369 -42.02 52.15 -18.13
CA ASN A 369 -41.62 50.92 -18.84
C ASN A 369 -42.25 50.83 -20.23
N ASP A 370 -43.54 51.16 -20.33
CA ASP A 370 -44.28 51.16 -21.60
C ASP A 370 -43.75 52.23 -22.57
N THR A 371 -43.19 53.33 -22.05
CA THR A 371 -42.68 54.46 -22.85
C THR A 371 -41.19 54.35 -23.21
N ARG A 372 -40.36 53.85 -22.28
CA ARG A 372 -38.88 53.89 -22.36
C ARG A 372 -38.22 52.51 -22.23
N GLY A 373 -39.02 51.45 -22.13
CA GLY A 373 -38.56 50.07 -22.02
C GLY A 373 -38.15 49.67 -20.60
N HIS A 374 -38.13 48.35 -20.35
CA HIS A 374 -37.85 47.78 -19.04
C HIS A 374 -36.45 48.10 -18.49
N LEU A 375 -35.45 48.34 -19.34
CA LEU A 375 -34.10 48.71 -18.89
C LEU A 375 -34.09 50.06 -18.15
N ALA A 376 -34.92 51.02 -18.59
CA ALA A 376 -35.06 52.29 -17.91
C ALA A 376 -35.74 52.11 -16.54
N GLY A 377 -36.78 51.28 -16.47
CA GLY A 377 -37.42 50.95 -15.19
C GLY A 377 -36.51 50.22 -14.23
N ASP A 378 -35.71 49.26 -14.69
CA ASP A 378 -34.73 48.56 -13.85
C ASP A 378 -33.71 49.52 -13.24
N GLN A 379 -33.30 50.56 -13.98
CA GLN A 379 -32.40 51.59 -13.45
C GLN A 379 -33.09 52.45 -12.38
N ILE A 380 -34.34 52.85 -12.60
CA ILE A 380 -35.13 53.56 -11.59
C ILE A 380 -35.28 52.73 -10.31
N ILE A 381 -35.60 51.44 -10.44
CA ILE A 381 -35.73 50.54 -9.29
C ILE A 381 -34.41 50.46 -8.50
N LYS A 382 -33.26 50.34 -9.18
CA LYS A 382 -31.94 50.33 -8.53
C LYS A 382 -31.64 51.63 -7.77
N ASN A 383 -31.98 52.77 -8.37
CA ASN A 383 -31.72 54.07 -7.77
C ASN A 383 -32.59 54.30 -6.55
N ILE A 384 -33.88 54.01 -6.65
CA ILE A 384 -34.81 54.14 -5.52
C ILE A 384 -34.40 53.20 -4.38
N ALA A 385 -33.97 51.97 -4.69
CA ALA A 385 -33.41 51.08 -3.67
C ALA A 385 -32.14 51.65 -3.03
N GLY A 386 -31.24 52.26 -3.81
CA GLY A 386 -30.03 52.93 -3.32
C GLY A 386 -30.34 54.14 -2.43
N ILE A 387 -31.32 54.97 -2.82
CA ILE A 387 -31.81 56.11 -2.03
C ILE A 387 -32.40 55.61 -0.71
N ALA A 388 -33.25 54.57 -0.75
CA ALA A 388 -33.82 53.98 0.44
C ALA A 388 -32.74 53.43 1.38
N ALA A 389 -31.77 52.69 0.85
CA ALA A 389 -30.65 52.15 1.63
C ALA A 389 -29.80 53.24 2.31
N ALA A 390 -29.65 54.41 1.68
CA ALA A 390 -28.90 55.54 2.26
C ALA A 390 -29.67 56.32 3.33
N ILE A 391 -31.00 56.18 3.39
CA ILE A 391 -31.88 56.92 4.32
C ILE A 391 -32.13 56.16 5.61
N ILE A 392 -32.24 54.82 5.50
CA ILE A 392 -32.49 53.95 6.63
C ILE A 392 -31.23 53.75 7.49
N ARG A 393 -31.40 53.36 8.75
CA ARG A 393 -30.30 53.11 9.69
C ARG A 393 -29.76 51.68 9.52
N ASP A 394 -28.59 51.39 10.07
CA ASP A 394 -27.98 50.05 10.04
C ASP A 394 -28.86 48.95 10.65
N ASN A 395 -29.73 49.32 11.60
CA ASN A 395 -30.67 48.39 12.27
C ASN A 395 -32.01 48.25 11.55
N ASP A 396 -32.27 49.06 10.53
CA ASP A 396 -33.46 48.95 9.69
C ASP A 396 -33.18 47.98 8.53
N MET A 397 -34.24 47.41 7.96
CA MET A 397 -34.10 46.47 6.83
C MET A 397 -34.83 46.97 5.61
N LEU A 398 -34.11 47.14 4.50
CA LEU A 398 -34.70 47.30 3.18
C LEU A 398 -34.90 45.95 2.50
N VAL A 399 -36.10 45.70 2.01
CA VAL A 399 -36.52 44.44 1.41
C VAL A 399 -37.21 44.73 0.09
N ARG A 400 -36.85 44.00 -0.97
CA ARG A 400 -37.64 43.99 -2.20
C ARG A 400 -38.75 42.95 -2.06
N TRP A 401 -39.98 43.42 -1.96
CA TRP A 401 -41.17 42.60 -1.72
C TRP A 401 -41.79 42.08 -3.02
N GLY A 402 -41.78 42.91 -4.06
CA GLY A 402 -42.33 42.64 -5.38
C GLY A 402 -41.45 43.16 -6.52
N GLY A 403 -42.05 43.36 -7.70
CA GLY A 403 -41.34 43.90 -8.87
C GLY A 403 -40.84 45.33 -8.61
N ASP A 404 -41.73 46.18 -8.15
CA ASP A 404 -41.58 47.61 -7.86
C ASP A 404 -41.89 47.98 -6.39
N GLU A 405 -42.30 46.98 -5.61
CA GLU A 405 -42.67 47.12 -4.21
C GLU A 405 -41.50 46.81 -3.26
N PHE A 406 -41.35 47.66 -2.25
CA PHE A 406 -40.33 47.55 -1.23
C PHE A 406 -40.92 47.68 0.17
N VAL A 407 -40.33 46.96 1.10
CA VAL A 407 -40.67 47.00 2.52
C VAL A 407 -39.47 47.50 3.29
N ILE A 408 -39.70 48.46 4.18
CA ILE A 408 -38.75 48.85 5.22
C ILE A 408 -39.31 48.37 6.56
N LEU A 409 -38.53 47.54 7.25
CA LEU A 409 -38.76 47.21 8.65
C LEU A 409 -37.90 48.13 9.51
N THR A 410 -38.51 48.88 10.41
CA THR A 410 -37.78 49.77 11.33
C THR A 410 -38.10 49.46 12.79
N LEU A 411 -37.08 49.54 13.63
CA LEU A 411 -37.23 49.50 15.08
C LEU A 411 -37.59 50.93 15.54
N GLY A 412 -38.88 51.17 15.78
CA GLY A 412 -39.45 52.46 16.11
C GLY A 412 -40.97 52.48 16.02
N ASP A 413 -41.57 53.51 16.62
CA ASP A 413 -42.99 53.80 16.55
C ASP A 413 -43.42 54.27 15.14
N THR A 414 -44.72 54.45 14.96
CA THR A 414 -45.30 54.90 13.69
C THR A 414 -44.85 56.29 13.30
N ASP A 415 -44.58 57.17 14.26
CA ASP A 415 -44.13 58.54 14.00
C ASP A 415 -42.73 58.56 13.39
N GLN A 416 -41.82 57.73 13.92
CA GLN A 416 -40.50 57.52 13.33
C GLN A 416 -40.60 56.91 11.93
N ALA A 417 -41.49 55.94 11.72
CA ALA A 417 -41.69 55.33 10.41
C ALA A 417 -42.26 56.33 9.37
N ILE A 418 -43.22 57.17 9.77
CA ILE A 418 -43.73 58.27 8.92
C ILE A 418 -42.61 59.24 8.57
N TYR A 419 -41.76 59.60 9.53
CA TYR A 419 -40.62 60.49 9.29
C TYR A 419 -39.62 59.89 8.28
N ILE A 420 -39.30 58.60 8.39
CA ILE A 420 -38.44 57.89 7.43
C ILE A 420 -39.11 57.87 6.05
N ALA A 421 -40.40 57.54 5.98
CA ALA A 421 -41.15 57.51 4.72
C ALA A 421 -41.23 58.90 4.05
N GLY A 422 -41.41 59.96 4.82
CA GLY A 422 -41.42 61.35 4.34
C GLY A 422 -40.05 61.76 3.80
N ARG A 423 -38.96 61.45 4.51
CA ARG A 423 -37.59 61.69 4.03
C ARG A 423 -37.29 60.93 2.74
N LEU A 424 -37.76 59.69 2.64
CA LEU A 424 -37.62 58.87 1.44
C LEU A 424 -38.36 59.51 0.26
N LEU A 425 -39.59 59.98 0.49
CA LEU A 425 -40.39 60.66 -0.50
C LEU A 425 -39.72 61.93 -1.02
N ASP A 426 -39.24 62.80 -0.12
CA ASP A 426 -38.51 64.03 -0.47
C ASP A 426 -37.22 63.73 -1.23
N ALA A 427 -36.46 62.72 -0.80
CA ALA A 427 -35.22 62.34 -1.44
C ALA A 427 -35.42 61.75 -2.84
N VAL A 428 -36.48 60.97 -3.06
CA VAL A 428 -36.85 60.47 -4.39
C VAL A 428 -37.26 61.62 -5.29
N GLN A 429 -38.09 62.56 -4.82
CA GLN A 429 -38.50 63.71 -5.62
C GLN A 429 -37.34 64.63 -5.99
N ALA A 430 -36.39 64.83 -5.08
CA ALA A 430 -35.22 65.67 -5.30
C ALA A 430 -34.13 64.98 -6.13
N HIS A 431 -34.23 63.67 -6.36
CA HIS A 431 -33.23 62.92 -7.10
C HIS A 431 -33.33 63.18 -8.60
N ASP A 432 -32.19 63.51 -9.21
CA ASP A 432 -32.11 63.80 -10.63
C ASP A 432 -31.97 62.50 -11.45
N PHE A 433 -33.10 61.90 -11.82
CA PHE A 433 -33.13 60.71 -12.67
C PHE A 433 -32.73 60.98 -14.14
N LEU A 434 -32.48 62.25 -14.54
CA LEU A 434 -32.08 62.61 -15.91
C LEU A 434 -30.74 62.00 -16.33
N LYS A 435 -29.76 62.03 -15.43
CA LYS A 435 -28.36 61.71 -15.75
C LYS A 435 -28.12 60.24 -16.06
N GLU A 436 -29.12 59.40 -15.81
CA GLU A 436 -28.98 57.95 -15.88
C GLU A 436 -29.84 57.30 -16.98
N SER A 437 -30.54 58.11 -17.78
CA SER A 437 -31.26 57.64 -18.98
C SER A 437 -30.53 58.08 -20.26
N THR A 438 -30.38 57.15 -21.21
CA THR A 438 -29.68 57.38 -22.48
C THR A 438 -30.44 58.29 -23.47
N GLU A 439 -31.66 58.71 -23.15
CA GLU A 439 -32.54 59.50 -24.02
C GLU A 439 -33.06 60.76 -23.30
N GLY A 440 -32.24 61.80 -23.26
CA GLY A 440 -32.41 63.03 -22.46
C GLY A 440 -33.81 63.67 -22.46
N GLY A 441 -34.59 63.38 -21.43
CA GLY A 441 -35.82 64.08 -21.05
C GLY A 441 -36.09 63.92 -19.56
N ILE A 442 -36.71 64.93 -18.93
CA ILE A 442 -36.94 64.97 -17.46
C ILE A 442 -37.83 63.79 -17.05
N ILE A 443 -37.27 62.86 -16.28
CA ILE A 443 -38.00 61.78 -15.63
C ILE A 443 -38.23 62.20 -14.18
N GLN A 444 -39.47 62.55 -13.84
CA GLN A 444 -39.89 62.74 -12.47
C GLN A 444 -40.53 61.45 -11.98
N MET A 445 -39.89 60.81 -11.00
CA MET A 445 -40.44 59.66 -10.29
C MET A 445 -40.90 60.09 -8.90
N SER A 446 -41.96 59.46 -8.43
CA SER A 446 -42.41 59.54 -7.05
C SER A 446 -42.64 58.15 -6.49
N ILE A 447 -42.80 58.07 -5.18
CA ILE A 447 -43.24 56.85 -4.50
C ILE A 447 -44.50 57.15 -3.70
N SER A 448 -45.33 56.14 -3.53
CA SER A 448 -46.41 56.15 -2.56
C SER A 448 -46.03 55.21 -1.41
N CYS A 449 -46.34 55.61 -0.17
CA CYS A 449 -45.96 54.85 1.03
C CYS A 449 -47.19 54.58 1.91
N GLY A 450 -47.39 53.32 2.31
CA GLY A 450 -48.26 52.91 3.40
C GLY A 450 -47.44 52.59 4.65
N VAL A 451 -47.79 53.20 5.78
CA VAL A 451 -47.11 53.00 7.06
C VAL A 451 -48.05 52.32 8.04
N THR A 452 -47.54 51.36 8.82
CA THR A 452 -48.30 50.75 9.93
C THR A 452 -47.37 50.38 11.07
N GLY A 453 -47.86 50.52 12.30
CA GLY A 453 -47.22 49.97 13.48
C GLY A 453 -47.60 48.51 13.66
N PHE A 454 -46.75 47.75 14.34
CA PHE A 454 -47.06 46.41 14.80
C PHE A 454 -48.00 46.48 16.01
N VAL A 455 -49.07 45.69 15.99
CA VAL A 455 -50.04 45.56 17.07
C VAL A 455 -49.95 44.16 17.65
N GLU A 456 -50.21 44.02 18.95
CA GLU A 456 -50.17 42.71 19.61
C GLU A 456 -51.11 41.71 18.93
N GLY A 457 -50.59 40.54 18.58
CA GLY A 457 -51.33 39.49 17.88
C GLY A 457 -51.23 39.54 16.35
N ASP A 458 -50.54 40.53 15.79
CA ASP A 458 -50.28 40.57 14.34
C ASP A 458 -49.47 39.37 13.86
N THR A 459 -49.90 38.82 12.72
CA THR A 459 -49.07 37.97 11.88
C THR A 459 -48.44 38.80 10.79
N LEU A 460 -47.48 38.23 10.05
CA LEU A 460 -46.90 38.92 8.91
C LEU A 460 -47.98 39.30 7.87
N ASP A 461 -48.95 38.41 7.64
CA ASP A 461 -50.01 38.65 6.68
C ASP A 461 -50.93 39.80 7.11
N THR A 462 -51.26 39.91 8.41
CA THR A 462 -52.15 40.98 8.90
C THR A 462 -51.48 42.35 8.84
N VAL A 463 -50.22 42.45 9.26
CA VAL A 463 -49.48 43.72 9.22
C VAL A 463 -49.21 44.16 7.78
N MET A 464 -48.87 43.22 6.89
CA MET A 464 -48.67 43.52 5.46
C MET A 464 -49.97 43.94 4.78
N ALA A 465 -51.10 43.30 5.08
CA ALA A 465 -52.40 43.69 4.54
C ALA A 465 -52.81 45.11 4.98
N ARG A 466 -52.50 45.51 6.23
CA ARG A 466 -52.74 46.89 6.68
C ARG A 466 -51.85 47.90 5.96
N ALA A 467 -50.56 47.58 5.80
CA ALA A 467 -49.63 48.43 5.05
C ALA A 467 -50.06 48.59 3.58
N ASP A 468 -50.52 47.51 2.95
CA ASP A 468 -51.03 47.50 1.57
C ASP A 468 -52.29 48.35 1.41
N ASN A 469 -53.24 48.26 2.34
CA ASN A 469 -54.43 49.11 2.33
C ASN A 469 -54.07 50.61 2.44
N ALA A 470 -53.10 50.96 3.28
CA ALA A 470 -52.61 52.34 3.40
C ALA A 470 -51.88 52.80 2.13
N LEU A 471 -51.06 51.94 1.52
CA LEU A 471 -50.41 52.22 0.23
C LEU A 471 -51.44 52.41 -0.89
N TYR A 472 -52.49 51.58 -0.92
CA TYR A 472 -53.58 51.70 -1.87
C TYR A 472 -54.35 53.02 -1.72
N GLN A 473 -54.59 53.45 -0.47
CA GLN A 473 -55.15 54.77 -0.19
C GLN A 473 -54.23 55.88 -0.70
N ALA A 474 -52.91 55.82 -0.44
CA ALA A 474 -51.94 56.77 -0.94
C ALA A 474 -52.01 56.92 -2.47
N LYS A 475 -52.12 55.80 -3.19
CA LYS A 475 -52.26 55.78 -4.65
C LYS A 475 -53.59 56.39 -5.13
N ARG A 476 -54.70 56.13 -4.43
CA ARG A 476 -56.03 56.66 -4.78
C ARG A 476 -56.15 58.15 -4.56
N GLU A 477 -55.52 58.69 -3.53
CA GLU A 477 -55.62 60.11 -3.19
C GLU A 477 -54.72 61.02 -4.03
N GLY A 478 -54.04 60.47 -5.04
CA GLY A 478 -53.22 61.24 -5.98
C GLY A 478 -51.74 60.89 -5.99
N ARG A 479 -51.34 59.80 -5.31
CA ARG A 479 -49.95 59.31 -5.22
C ARG A 479 -49.01 60.31 -4.52
N ASN A 480 -47.71 60.00 -4.52
CA ASN A 480 -46.66 60.85 -3.99
C ASN A 480 -46.93 61.33 -2.56
N ARG A 481 -47.27 60.39 -1.68
CA ARG A 481 -47.61 60.68 -0.28
C ARG A 481 -47.36 59.49 0.63
N VAL A 482 -47.35 59.79 1.92
CA VAL A 482 -47.35 58.81 3.01
C VAL A 482 -48.76 58.76 3.61
N VAL A 483 -49.31 57.56 3.75
CA VAL A 483 -50.58 57.32 4.46
C VAL A 483 -50.31 56.36 5.61
N LEU A 484 -50.73 56.74 6.82
CA LEU A 484 -50.74 55.86 7.98
C LEU A 484 -52.01 54.98 7.92
N ALA A 485 -51.84 53.67 8.10
CA ALA A 485 -52.96 52.75 8.24
C ALA A 485 -53.81 53.20 9.44
N THR A 486 -55.09 53.48 9.18
CA THR A 486 -56.06 53.69 10.25
C THR A 486 -56.53 52.32 10.72
N ASP A 487 -56.53 52.09 12.03
CA ASP A 487 -57.08 50.86 12.58
C ASP A 487 -58.55 50.76 12.15
N ALA A 488 -58.87 49.73 11.36
CA ALA A 488 -60.25 49.32 11.18
C ALA A 488 -60.69 48.80 12.55
N GLY A 489 -61.42 49.64 13.29
CA GLY A 489 -61.96 49.32 14.61
C GLY A 489 -62.80 48.06 14.64
#